data_AF-A0A9W9S067-F1
#
_entry.id   AF-A0A9W9S067-F1
#
_cell.length_a   1.000
_cell.length_b   1.000
_cell.length_c   1.000
_cell.angle_alpha   90.00
_cell.angle_beta   90.00
_cell.angle_gamma   90.00
#
_symmetry.space_group_name_H-M   'P 1'
#
loop_
_entity.id
_entity.type
_entity.pdbx_description
1 polymer ?
#
loop_
_entity_poly.entity_id
_entity_poly.type
_entity_poly.pdbx_seq_one_letter_code
_entity_poly.pdbx_strand_id
1 'polypeptide(L)'
;MSMDVSIFVFYHCDLGPTNILVDTSTGLLGIIYWELAVYVPIGWVRTKSRLSAGMDFNYGDEDSKKDWRRSVAQHLEKMGYRDVVDAW
;
A
#
# COMPACT_ATOMS: atom_id res chain seq x y z
N MET A 1 -3.79 7.96 19.32
CA MET A 1 -3.17 8.61 18.13
C MET A 1 -4.27 9.18 17.25
N SER A 2 -4.05 10.35 16.64
CA SER A 2 -4.95 10.92 15.63
C SER A 2 -4.20 11.11 14.32
N MET A 3 -4.89 10.88 13.20
CA MET A 3 -4.34 11.15 11.88
C MET A 3 -4.25 12.67 11.65
N ASP A 4 -3.09 13.15 11.23
CA ASP A 4 -2.96 14.53 10.74
C ASP A 4 -3.71 14.68 9.41
N VAL A 5 -4.67 15.59 9.37
CA VAL A 5 -5.54 15.88 8.22
C VAL A 5 -5.23 17.22 7.56
N SER A 6 -4.03 17.78 7.78
CA SER A 6 -3.60 19.02 7.13
C SER A 6 -3.06 18.81 5.71
N ILE A 7 -2.57 17.61 5.38
CA ILE A 7 -1.97 17.27 4.09
C ILE A 7 -2.68 16.06 3.50
N PHE A 8 -3.21 16.23 2.28
CA PHE A 8 -3.83 15.18 1.50
C PHE A 8 -3.01 14.85 0.26
N VAL A 9 -2.97 13.57 -0.11
CA VAL A 9 -2.31 13.07 -1.31
C VAL A 9 -3.28 12.22 -2.12
N PHE A 10 -3.18 12.30 -3.46
CA PHE A 10 -3.94 11.42 -4.34
C PHE A 10 -3.38 10.00 -4.22
N TYR A 11 -4.21 9.07 -3.76
CA TYR A 11 -3.80 7.70 -3.45
C TYR A 11 -4.79 6.71 -4.07
N HIS A 12 -4.26 5.60 -4.58
CA HIS A 12 -5.04 4.56 -5.24
C HIS A 12 -6.03 3.85 -4.30
N CYS A 13 -5.76 3.82 -2.98
CA CYS A 13 -6.53 3.14 -1.93
C CYS A 13 -6.68 1.61 -2.04
N ASP A 14 -6.39 1.02 -3.19
CA ASP A 14 -6.37 -0.43 -3.40
C ASP A 14 -5.14 -0.87 -4.20
N LEU A 15 -3.95 -0.37 -3.85
CA LEU A 15 -2.71 -0.71 -4.58
C LEU A 15 -2.15 -2.06 -4.14
N GLY A 16 -3.00 -3.10 -4.17
CA GLY A 16 -2.63 -4.48 -3.92
C GLY A 16 -1.79 -5.06 -5.06
N PRO A 17 -1.17 -6.24 -4.86
CA PRO A 17 -0.29 -6.84 -5.85
C PRO A 17 -1.03 -7.21 -7.15
N THR A 18 -2.33 -7.45 -7.08
CA THR A 18 -3.17 -7.80 -8.24
C THR A 18 -3.50 -6.61 -9.14
N ASN A 19 -3.28 -5.39 -8.68
CA ASN A 19 -3.58 -4.16 -9.42
C ASN A 19 -2.34 -3.55 -10.08
N ILE A 20 -1.23 -4.29 -10.10
CA ILE A 20 0.03 -3.93 -10.77
C ILE A 20 0.29 -4.93 -11.89
N LEU A 21 0.36 -4.43 -13.11
CA LEU A 21 0.78 -5.19 -14.28
C LEU A 21 2.28 -4.99 -14.49
N VAL A 22 3.02 -6.09 -14.64
CA VAL A 22 4.47 -6.06 -14.88
C VAL A 22 4.76 -6.71 -16.22
N ASP A 23 5.36 -5.96 -17.15
CA ASP A 23 5.99 -6.56 -18.32
C ASP A 23 7.39 -7.05 -17.92
N THR A 24 7.57 -8.36 -17.83
CA THR A 24 8.82 -8.98 -17.39
C THR A 24 9.96 -8.87 -18.42
N SER A 25 9.65 -8.53 -19.67
CA SER A 25 10.66 -8.37 -20.72
C SER A 25 11.27 -6.97 -20.75
N THR A 26 10.47 -5.95 -20.41
CA THR A 26 10.87 -4.54 -20.43
C THR A 26 11.02 -3.92 -19.05
N GLY A 27 10.44 -4.53 -18.01
CA GLY A 27 10.34 -3.96 -16.67
C GLY A 27 9.30 -2.85 -16.54
N LEU A 28 8.47 -2.62 -17.56
CA LEU A 28 7.41 -1.61 -17.51
C LEU A 28 6.31 -2.02 -16.54
N LEU A 29 5.77 -1.01 -15.84
CA LEU A 29 4.71 -1.17 -14.86
C LEU A 29 3.45 -0.43 -15.32
N GLY A 30 2.31 -1.10 -15.20
CA GLY A 30 0.98 -0.52 -15.34
C GLY A 30 0.20 -0.60 -14.02
N ILE A 31 -0.56 0.44 -13.70
CA ILE A 31 -1.47 0.46 -12.53
C ILE A 31 -2.90 0.54 -13.04
N ILE A 32 -3.75 -0.36 -12.56
CA ILE A 32 -5.14 -0.54 -12.99
C ILE A 32 -6.10 -0.50 -11.80
N TYR A 33 -7.41 -0.46 -12.06
CA TYR A 33 -8.48 -0.46 -11.03
C TYR A 33 -8.48 0.78 -10.11
N TRP A 34 -8.51 1.97 -10.71
CA TRP A 34 -8.52 3.27 -10.03
C TRP A 34 -9.85 3.67 -9.36
N GLU A 35 -10.81 2.76 -9.22
CA GLU A 35 -12.17 3.07 -8.77
C GLU A 35 -12.25 3.57 -7.32
N LEU A 36 -11.27 3.20 -6.49
CA LEU A 36 -11.14 3.65 -5.11
C LEU A 36 -10.17 4.82 -4.93
N ALA A 37 -9.58 5.33 -6.01
CA ALA A 37 -8.59 6.38 -5.93
C ALA A 37 -9.20 7.68 -5.42
N VAL A 38 -8.62 8.25 -4.37
CA VAL A 38 -9.13 9.46 -3.71
C VAL A 38 -8.00 10.20 -3.00
N TYR A 39 -8.25 11.46 -2.66
CA TYR A 39 -7.36 12.20 -1.77
C TYR A 39 -7.54 11.72 -0.33
N VAL A 40 -6.45 11.28 0.29
CA VAL A 40 -6.42 10.79 1.68
C VAL A 40 -5.37 11.54 2.48
N PRO A 41 -5.52 11.64 3.82
CA PRO A 41 -4.46 12.20 4.63
C PRO A 41 -3.16 11.41 4.45
N ILE A 42 -2.01 12.08 4.41
CA ILE A 42 -0.73 11.43 4.06
C ILE A 42 -0.38 10.23 4.95
N GLY A 43 -0.78 10.26 6.24
CA GLY A 43 -0.60 9.15 7.17
C GLY A 43 -1.38 7.89 6.78
N TRP A 44 -2.48 8.03 6.03
CA TRP A 44 -3.29 6.89 5.57
C TRP A 44 -2.54 5.99 4.59
N VAL A 45 -1.61 6.54 3.81
CA VAL A 45 -0.90 5.78 2.75
C VAL A 45 -0.20 4.56 3.33
N ARG A 46 0.61 4.74 4.39
CA ARG A 46 1.32 3.64 5.05
C ARG A 46 0.37 2.78 5.89
N THR A 47 -0.55 3.38 6.62
CA THR A 47 -1.51 2.66 7.47
C THR A 47 -2.38 1.70 6.67
N LYS A 48 -2.93 2.13 5.53
CA LYS A 48 -3.75 1.29 4.66
C LYS A 48 -2.98 0.09 4.15
N SER A 49 -1.71 0.27 3.75
CA SER A 49 -0.88 -0.83 3.28
C SER A 49 -0.71 -1.93 4.32
N ARG A 50 -0.60 -1.59 5.61
CA ARG A 50 -0.44 -2.59 6.69
C ARG A 50 -1.71 -3.31 7.09
N LEU A 51 -2.84 -2.61 7.10
CA LEU A 51 -4.10 -3.13 7.66
C LEU A 51 -4.96 -3.90 6.65
N SER A 52 -4.77 -3.65 5.36
CA SER A 52 -5.69 -4.16 4.33
C SER A 52 -5.29 -5.55 3.84
N ALA A 53 -6.18 -6.53 4.01
CA ALA A 53 -5.99 -7.88 3.44
C ALA A 53 -5.90 -7.88 1.90
N GLY A 54 -6.44 -6.85 1.23
CA GLY A 54 -6.24 -6.65 -0.22
C GLY A 54 -4.78 -6.39 -0.63
N MET A 55 -3.88 -6.21 0.34
CA MET A 55 -2.44 -6.05 0.12
C MET A 55 -1.67 -7.36 0.31
N ASP A 56 -2.36 -8.48 0.56
CA ASP A 56 -1.75 -9.80 0.63
C ASP A 56 -1.71 -10.43 -0.77
N PHE A 57 -0.71 -11.26 -1.04
CA PHE A 57 -0.74 -12.14 -2.20
C PHE A 57 -1.85 -13.18 -2.03
N ASN A 58 -2.40 -13.63 -3.16
CA ASN A 58 -3.36 -14.73 -3.19
C ASN A 58 -2.68 -16.12 -3.28
N TYR A 59 -1.35 -16.17 -3.18
CA TYR A 59 -0.54 -17.39 -3.26
C TYR A 59 0.51 -17.43 -2.14
N GLY A 60 1.04 -18.63 -1.86
CA GLY A 60 2.02 -18.88 -0.79
C GLY A 60 1.39 -19.25 0.55
N ASP A 61 2.24 -19.49 1.55
CA ASP A 61 1.82 -19.71 2.94
C ASP A 61 1.40 -18.40 3.64
N GLU A 62 0.87 -18.52 4.86
CA GLU A 62 0.33 -17.39 5.63
C GLU A 62 1.31 -16.27 5.95
N ASP A 63 2.62 -16.53 5.99
CA ASP A 63 3.62 -15.48 6.16
C ASP A 63 3.97 -14.85 4.81
N SER A 64 4.25 -15.69 3.81
CA SER A 64 4.61 -15.25 2.45
C SER A 64 3.53 -14.40 1.79
N LYS A 65 2.25 -14.69 2.04
CA LYS A 65 1.13 -13.86 1.55
C LYS A 65 1.24 -12.40 1.98
N LYS A 66 1.84 -12.12 3.14
CA LYS A 66 1.94 -10.77 3.71
C LYS A 66 3.18 -10.01 3.24
N ASP A 67 4.02 -10.61 2.40
CA ASP A 67 5.30 -10.01 2.01
C ASP A 67 5.14 -8.73 1.19
N TRP A 68 4.12 -8.64 0.33
CA TRP A 68 3.83 -7.41 -0.41
C TRP A 68 3.56 -6.25 0.53
N ARG A 69 2.55 -6.37 1.41
CA ARG A 69 2.22 -5.32 2.37
C ARG A 69 3.38 -4.97 3.31
N ARG A 70 4.16 -5.97 3.74
CA ARG A 70 5.33 -5.79 4.60
C ARG A 70 6.39 -4.94 3.89
N SER A 71 6.71 -5.31 2.65
CA SER A 71 7.71 -4.63 1.83
C SER A 71 7.30 -3.18 1.52
N VAL A 72 6.03 -2.97 1.12
CA VAL A 72 5.50 -1.64 0.84
C VAL A 72 5.54 -0.76 2.09
N ALA A 73 5.08 -1.25 3.23
CA ALA A 73 5.07 -0.50 4.48
C ALA A 73 6.49 -0.11 4.95
N GLN A 74 7.45 -1.04 4.85
CA GLN A 74 8.86 -0.78 5.18
C GLN A 74 9.50 0.23 4.22
N HIS A 75 9.14 0.21 2.94
CA HIS A 75 9.65 1.18 1.98
C HIS A 75 9.08 2.59 2.24
N LEU A 76 7.78 2.69 2.51
CA LEU A 76 7.11 3.94 2.88
C LEU A 76 7.70 4.53 4.17
N GLU A 77 8.02 3.69 5.16
CA GLU A 77 8.74 4.11 6.37
C GLU A 77 10.08 4.77 6.05
N LYS A 78 10.90 4.14 5.19
CA LYS A 78 12.20 4.68 4.77
C LYS A 78 12.07 6.01 4.02
N MET A 79 10.93 6.25 3.36
CA MET A 79 10.59 7.51 2.72
C MET A 79 10.03 8.58 3.68
N GLY A 80 9.86 8.26 4.96
CA GLY A 80 9.37 9.20 5.98
C GLY A 80 7.84 9.20 6.16
N TYR A 81 7.11 8.28 5.53
CA TYR A 81 5.68 8.13 5.76
C TYR A 81 5.46 7.52 7.16
N ARG A 82 4.81 8.30 8.01
CA ARG A 82 4.44 7.88 9.36
C ARG A 82 3.25 6.94 9.31
N ASP A 83 3.21 6.06 10.29
CA ASP A 83 2.04 5.25 10.55
C ASP A 83 1.20 5.88 11.65
N VAL A 84 -0.10 5.58 11.62
CA VAL A 84 -1.07 6.05 12.62
C VAL A 84 -1.48 4.93 13.58
N VAL A 85 -1.01 3.70 13.35
CA VAL A 85 -1.22 2.54 14.23
C VAL A 85 0.06 2.13 14.97
N ASP A 86 -0.10 1.76 16.25
CA ASP A 86 1.00 1.46 17.17
C ASP A 86 1.67 0.07 16.95
N ALA A 87 0.95 -0.93 16.40
CA ALA A 87 1.45 -2.32 16.30
C ALA A 87 0.83 -3.11 15.11
N TRP A 88 1.33 -4.33 14.87
CA TRP A 88 0.89 -5.30 13.82
C TRP A 88 -0.14 -6.29 14.36
#